data_AF-W2ZIR2-F1
#
_entry.id   AF-W2ZIR2-F1
#
_cell.length_a   1.000
_cell.length_b   1.000
_cell.length_c   1.000
_cell.angle_alpha   90.00
_cell.angle_beta   90.00
_cell.angle_gamma   90.00
#
_symmetry.space_group_name_H-M   'P 1'
#
loop_
_entity.id
_entity.type
_entity.pdbx_description
1 polymer ?
#
loop_
_entity_poly.entity_id
_entity_poly.type
_entity_poly.pdbx_seq_one_letter_code
_entity_poly.pdbx_strand_id
1 'polypeptide(L)'
;MSKLVDRPFDHGTFVPMFLMRPQADIPIVTMSINDRMLDANNHFKLGMALAPLRDEGTLIITSGQATHNMYADWFPEGHPIEPWALEFQSWLDKTLSTASTQTYKERMESIVAWKKAPYASKCHRTPDHFTTFVVGAGAGMEEGSPAAKKLNGGWGLGHMSFASYAWGVDSNLSYAVKDEL
;
A
#
# COMPACT_ATOMS: atom_id res chain seq x y z
N MET A 1 1.62 28.33 6.11
CA MET A 1 0.17 28.16 6.30
C MET A 1 -0.33 27.19 5.26
N SER A 2 -1.11 26.17 5.65
CA SER A 2 -1.86 25.34 4.71
C SER A 2 -3.05 26.16 4.15
N LYS A 3 -3.39 25.95 2.87
CA LYS A 3 -4.51 26.60 2.20
C LYS A 3 -5.59 25.55 1.96
N LEU A 4 -6.82 25.82 2.41
CA LEU A 4 -7.97 25.00 2.01
C LEU A 4 -8.21 25.19 0.51
N VAL A 5 -8.27 24.09 -0.22
CA VAL A 5 -8.54 24.07 -1.65
C VAL A 5 -9.76 23.20 -1.90
N ASP A 6 -10.68 23.69 -2.71
CA ASP A 6 -11.81 22.88 -3.19
C ASP A 6 -11.31 22.07 -4.39
N ARG A 7 -11.06 20.78 -4.15
CA ARG A 7 -10.53 19.86 -5.16
C ARG A 7 -11.32 18.55 -5.11
N PRO A 8 -11.81 18.05 -6.25
CA PRO A 8 -12.42 16.73 -6.32
C PRO A 8 -11.46 15.62 -5.86
N PHE A 9 -12.00 14.53 -5.33
CA PHE A 9 -11.23 13.33 -5.06
C PHE A 9 -10.65 12.77 -6.36
N ASP A 10 -9.36 12.46 -6.33
CA ASP A 10 -8.74 11.72 -7.42
C ASP A 10 -9.17 10.24 -7.40
N HIS A 11 -8.76 9.50 -8.43
CA HIS A 11 -9.06 8.07 -8.54
C HIS A 11 -8.54 7.26 -7.35
N GLY A 12 -7.39 7.64 -6.80
CA GLY A 12 -6.75 6.97 -5.65
C GLY A 12 -7.56 7.11 -4.37
N THR A 13 -8.32 8.20 -4.21
CA THR A 13 -9.24 8.38 -3.08
C THR A 13 -10.63 7.85 -3.39
N PHE A 14 -11.17 8.20 -4.56
CA PHE A 14 -12.56 7.91 -4.92
C PHE A 14 -12.84 6.41 -5.00
N VAL A 15 -12.03 5.63 -5.73
CA VAL A 15 -12.29 4.20 -5.95
C VAL A 15 -12.29 3.38 -4.67
N PRO A 16 -11.25 3.42 -3.81
CA PRO A 16 -11.27 2.62 -2.58
C PRO A 16 -12.41 3.05 -1.65
N MET A 17 -12.72 4.35 -1.54
CA MET A 17 -13.80 4.81 -0.67
C MET A 17 -15.18 4.45 -1.21
N PHE A 18 -15.38 4.49 -2.54
CA PHE A 18 -16.61 4.03 -3.17
C PHE A 18 -16.86 2.53 -2.90
N LEU A 19 -15.81 1.72 -2.94
CA LEU A 19 -15.90 0.27 -2.68
C LEU A 19 -16.06 -0.06 -1.18
N MET A 20 -15.33 0.63 -0.31
CA MET A 20 -15.30 0.34 1.13
C MET A 20 -16.44 0.98 1.92
N ARG A 21 -16.84 2.20 1.55
CA ARG A 21 -17.80 3.03 2.30
C ARG A 21 -18.60 3.97 1.39
N PRO A 22 -19.48 3.45 0.52
CA PRO A 22 -20.25 4.25 -0.43
C PRO A 22 -21.20 5.26 0.22
N GLN A 23 -21.53 5.12 1.51
CA GLN A 23 -22.38 6.05 2.25
C GLN A 23 -21.75 7.45 2.40
N ALA A 24 -20.43 7.58 2.22
CA ALA A 24 -19.70 8.84 2.30
C ALA A 24 -19.98 9.65 3.60
N ASP A 25 -20.18 8.95 4.71
CA ASP A 25 -20.53 9.52 6.02
C ASP A 25 -19.32 9.67 6.97
N ILE A 26 -18.11 9.47 6.45
CA ILE A 26 -16.84 9.64 7.19
C ILE A 26 -16.07 10.82 6.56
N PRO A 27 -15.63 11.82 7.33
CA PRO A 27 -14.79 12.90 6.82
C PRO A 27 -13.46 12.39 6.25
N ILE A 28 -13.07 12.89 5.09
CA ILE A 28 -11.83 12.51 4.40
C ILE A 28 -10.93 13.74 4.28
N VAL A 29 -9.67 13.57 4.69
CA VAL A 29 -8.59 14.52 4.38
C VAL A 29 -7.65 13.84 3.40
N THR A 30 -7.43 14.47 2.24
CA THR A 30 -6.48 13.96 1.24
C THR A 30 -5.11 14.60 1.45
N MET A 31 -4.06 13.79 1.29
CA MET A 31 -2.67 14.24 1.33
C MET A 31 -1.94 13.69 0.11
N SER A 32 -1.36 14.58 -0.68
CA SER A 32 -0.54 14.19 -1.83
C SER A 32 0.86 13.76 -1.40
N ILE A 33 1.44 12.82 -2.14
CA ILE A 33 2.83 12.38 -2.00
C ILE A 33 3.75 13.25 -2.87
N ASN A 34 4.95 13.53 -2.38
CA ASN A 34 5.93 14.37 -3.07
C ASN A 34 7.10 13.55 -3.61
N ASP A 35 6.82 12.70 -4.61
CA ASP A 35 7.81 11.84 -5.25
C ASP A 35 8.94 12.58 -5.97
N ARG A 36 8.76 13.88 -6.24
CA ARG A 36 9.78 14.69 -6.92
C ARG A 36 10.88 15.15 -5.97
N MET A 37 10.55 15.41 -4.71
CA MET A 37 11.48 16.03 -3.75
C MET A 37 11.86 15.12 -2.60
N LEU A 38 11.04 14.11 -2.29
CA LEU A 38 11.27 13.22 -1.15
C LEU A 38 11.72 11.84 -1.63
N ASP A 39 12.73 11.29 -0.96
CA ASP A 39 13.14 9.91 -1.14
C ASP A 39 12.30 8.95 -0.26
N ALA A 40 12.51 7.65 -0.42
CA ALA A 40 11.76 6.64 0.33
C ALA A 40 11.95 6.77 1.86
N ASN A 41 13.14 7.20 2.32
CA ASN A 41 13.39 7.45 3.75
C ASN A 41 12.47 8.56 4.29
N ASN A 42 12.36 9.66 3.57
CA ASN A 42 11.52 10.78 4.00
C ASN A 42 10.02 10.42 3.93
N HIS A 43 9.60 9.61 2.96
CA HIS A 43 8.23 9.08 2.93
C HIS A 43 7.95 8.12 4.09
N PHE A 44 8.90 7.28 4.47
CA PHE A 44 8.76 6.44 5.66
C PHE A 44 8.61 7.29 6.93
N LYS A 45 9.46 8.31 7.09
CA LYS A 45 9.37 9.27 8.21
C LYS A 45 8.06 10.07 8.22
N LEU A 46 7.52 10.40 7.05
CA LEU A 46 6.19 10.99 6.93
C LEU A 46 5.13 10.05 7.52
N GLY A 47 5.18 8.76 7.17
CA GLY A 47 4.34 7.74 7.78
C GLY A 47 4.45 7.72 9.30
N MET A 48 5.68 7.70 9.82
CA MET A 48 5.93 7.72 11.27
C MET A 48 5.34 8.97 11.95
N ALA A 49 5.43 10.13 11.29
CA ALA A 49 4.85 11.37 11.81
C ALA A 49 3.31 11.36 11.83
N LEU A 50 2.68 10.55 10.97
CA LEU A 50 1.22 10.34 10.96
C LEU A 50 0.76 9.24 11.91
N ALA A 51 1.65 8.32 12.31
CA ALA A 51 1.32 7.15 13.12
C ALA A 51 0.50 7.47 14.40
N PRO A 52 0.74 8.57 15.15
CA PRO A 52 -0.06 8.90 16.34
C PRO A 52 -1.54 9.14 16.06
N LEU A 53 -1.92 9.55 14.84
CA LEU A 53 -3.33 9.77 14.48
C LEU A 53 -4.19 8.50 14.58
N ARG A 54 -3.57 7.31 14.48
CA ARG A 54 -4.25 6.03 14.66
C ARG A 54 -4.85 5.88 16.06
N ASP A 55 -4.20 6.49 17.05
CA ASP A 55 -4.66 6.48 18.45
C ASP A 55 -5.73 7.56 18.72
N GLU A 56 -5.95 8.47 17.76
CA GLU A 56 -6.94 9.55 17.81
C GLU A 56 -8.21 9.23 16.98
N GLY A 57 -8.44 7.95 16.68
CA GLY A 57 -9.62 7.52 15.92
C GLY A 57 -9.54 7.81 14.41
N THR A 58 -8.34 8.01 13.88
CA THR A 58 -8.12 8.25 12.44
C THR A 58 -7.66 6.99 11.73
N LEU A 59 -8.35 6.62 10.65
CA LEU A 59 -7.90 5.59 9.71
C LEU A 59 -6.95 6.20 8.67
N ILE A 60 -5.73 5.68 8.59
CA ILE A 60 -4.75 6.09 7.58
C ILE A 60 -4.85 5.12 6.40
N ILE A 61 -5.23 5.62 5.22
CA ILE A 61 -5.30 4.85 3.97
C ILE A 61 -4.24 5.36 3.02
N THR A 62 -3.38 4.46 2.55
CA THR A 62 -2.41 4.75 1.48
C THR A 62 -2.77 3.94 0.24
N SER A 63 -3.46 4.58 -0.71
CA SER A 63 -3.83 3.95 -1.98
C SER A 63 -2.64 3.91 -2.93
N GLY A 64 -2.33 2.74 -3.46
CA GLY A 64 -1.26 2.53 -4.42
C GLY A 64 -1.38 1.12 -5.00
N GLN A 65 -0.28 0.60 -5.55
CA GLN A 65 -0.25 -0.78 -6.04
C GLN A 65 1.11 -1.42 -5.75
N ALA A 66 1.09 -2.70 -5.34
CA ALA A 66 2.31 -3.45 -5.09
C ALA A 66 3.14 -3.65 -6.37
N THR A 67 2.48 -3.84 -7.52
CA THR A 67 3.13 -3.86 -8.84
C THR A 67 2.31 -3.03 -9.83
N HIS A 68 2.95 -2.14 -10.59
CA HIS A 68 2.27 -1.24 -11.51
C HIS A 68 3.18 -0.81 -12.68
N ASN A 69 3.09 -1.55 -13.78
CA ASN A 69 3.84 -1.24 -15.00
C ASN A 69 2.92 -1.03 -16.18
N MET A 70 2.54 0.21 -16.46
CA MET A 70 1.71 0.56 -17.62
C MET A 70 2.40 0.34 -18.98
N TYR A 71 3.71 0.05 -18.99
CA TYR A 71 4.49 -0.23 -20.20
C TYR A 71 4.66 -1.72 -20.48
N ALA A 72 4.15 -2.60 -19.62
CA ALA A 72 4.10 -4.03 -19.90
C ALA A 72 2.87 -4.36 -20.75
N ASP A 73 2.87 -5.55 -21.35
CA ASP A 73 1.71 -6.05 -22.09
C ASP A 73 0.52 -6.29 -21.16
N TRP A 74 -0.68 -6.03 -21.68
CA TRP A 74 -1.92 -6.18 -20.93
C TRP A 74 -2.57 -7.50 -21.31
N PHE A 75 -2.70 -8.36 -20.32
CA PHE A 75 -3.24 -9.70 -20.54
C PHE A 75 -4.70 -9.81 -20.10
N PRO A 76 -5.50 -10.66 -20.77
CA PRO A 76 -6.88 -10.91 -20.35
C PRO A 76 -6.92 -11.64 -19.00
N GLU A 77 -8.11 -11.67 -18.40
CA GLU A 77 -8.39 -12.48 -17.22
C GLU A 77 -8.06 -13.98 -17.49
N GLY A 78 -7.53 -14.66 -16.48
CA GLY A 78 -7.10 -16.05 -16.59
C GLY A 78 -5.72 -16.27 -17.21
N HIS A 79 -5.08 -15.22 -17.76
CA HIS A 79 -3.67 -15.31 -18.14
C HIS A 79 -2.79 -15.59 -16.91
N PRO A 80 -1.78 -16.47 -17.00
CA PRO A 80 -0.83 -16.69 -15.92
C PRO A 80 -0.18 -15.37 -15.46
N ILE A 81 0.00 -15.20 -14.16
CA ILE A 81 0.66 -13.99 -13.67
C ILE A 81 2.13 -14.01 -14.07
N GLU A 82 2.59 -12.88 -14.58
CA GLU A 82 3.96 -12.68 -15.00
C GLU A 82 4.95 -12.99 -13.85
N PRO A 83 5.98 -13.82 -14.07
CA PRO A 83 6.88 -14.26 -13.00
C PRO A 83 7.58 -13.13 -12.24
N TRP A 84 7.96 -12.07 -12.95
CA TRP A 84 8.62 -10.91 -12.33
C TRP A 84 7.70 -10.17 -11.34
N ALA A 85 6.39 -10.15 -11.60
CA ALA A 85 5.42 -9.53 -10.71
C ALA A 85 5.18 -10.41 -9.47
N LEU A 86 5.11 -11.73 -9.67
CA LEU A 86 5.04 -12.71 -8.57
C LEU A 86 6.25 -12.61 -7.63
N GLU A 87 7.46 -12.46 -8.16
CA GLU A 87 8.68 -12.34 -7.35
C GLU A 87 8.71 -11.08 -6.49
N PHE A 88 8.32 -9.92 -7.05
CA PHE A 88 8.20 -8.69 -6.26
C PHE A 88 7.13 -8.81 -5.17
N GLN A 89 5.96 -9.35 -5.53
CA GLN A 89 4.87 -9.58 -4.59
C GLN A 89 5.25 -10.57 -3.48
N SER A 90 5.97 -11.64 -3.82
CA SER A 90 6.50 -12.62 -2.88
C SER A 90 7.52 -12.02 -1.92
N TRP A 91 8.41 -11.15 -2.42
CA TRP A 91 9.32 -10.37 -1.57
C TRP A 91 8.55 -9.50 -0.57
N LEU A 92 7.49 -8.82 -1.02
CA LEU A 92 6.68 -7.96 -0.16
C LEU A 92 5.94 -8.77 0.90
N ASP A 93 5.27 -9.85 0.51
CA ASP A 93 4.56 -10.75 1.43
C ASP A 93 5.49 -11.34 2.48
N LYS A 94 6.69 -11.78 2.07
CA LYS A 94 7.71 -12.27 3.01
C LYS A 94 8.14 -11.16 3.96
N THR A 95 8.45 -9.97 3.46
CA THR A 95 8.90 -8.83 4.29
C THR A 95 7.86 -8.44 5.35
N LEU A 96 6.56 -8.58 5.06
CA LEU A 96 5.47 -8.15 5.94
C LEU A 96 4.88 -9.26 6.81
N SER A 97 5.15 -10.53 6.50
CA SER A 97 4.57 -11.67 7.21
C SER A 97 4.99 -11.75 8.68
N THR A 98 4.12 -12.28 9.53
CA THR A 98 4.44 -12.67 10.92
C THR A 98 5.50 -13.77 10.98
N ALA A 99 5.64 -14.58 9.92
CA ALA A 99 6.65 -15.63 9.82
C ALA A 99 8.04 -15.11 9.39
N SER A 100 8.18 -13.82 9.03
CA SER A 100 9.49 -13.29 8.66
C SER A 100 10.40 -13.14 9.86
N THR A 101 11.64 -13.60 9.68
CA THR A 101 12.71 -13.55 10.67
C THR A 101 13.37 -12.17 10.76
N GLN A 102 12.96 -11.21 9.92
CA GLN A 102 13.51 -9.86 9.93
C GLN A 102 12.96 -9.07 11.13
N THR A 103 13.86 -8.34 11.79
CA THR A 103 13.55 -7.32 12.80
C THR A 103 12.78 -6.14 12.20
N TYR A 104 12.19 -5.30 13.05
CA TYR A 104 11.58 -4.03 12.61
C TYR A 104 12.54 -3.20 11.74
N LYS A 105 13.81 -3.06 12.18
CA LYS A 105 14.82 -2.28 11.47
C LYS A 105 15.12 -2.86 10.09
N GLU A 106 15.29 -4.18 9.96
CA GLU A 106 15.55 -4.83 8.67
C GLU A 106 14.37 -4.73 7.70
N ARG A 107 13.13 -4.82 8.21
CA ARG A 107 11.92 -4.60 7.41
C ARG A 107 11.82 -3.16 6.93
N MET A 108 12.03 -2.19 7.83
CA MET A 108 12.10 -0.77 7.48
C MET A 108 13.16 -0.52 6.40
N GLU A 109 14.38 -1.01 6.59
CA GLU A 109 15.48 -0.87 5.61
C GLU A 109 15.11 -1.50 4.27
N SER A 110 14.47 -2.67 4.27
CA SER A 110 13.98 -3.34 3.06
C SER A 110 12.91 -2.52 2.33
N ILE A 111 11.92 -1.98 3.04
CA ILE A 111 10.86 -1.16 2.46
C ILE A 111 11.39 0.18 1.95
N VAL A 112 12.29 0.84 2.68
CA VAL A 112 12.94 2.06 2.19
C VAL A 112 13.79 1.77 0.96
N ALA A 113 14.50 0.65 0.94
CA ALA A 113 15.34 0.22 -0.17
C ALA A 113 14.56 -0.57 -1.25
N TRP A 114 13.23 -0.46 -1.32
CA TRP A 114 12.38 -1.28 -2.20
C TRP A 114 12.80 -1.28 -3.68
N LYS A 115 13.48 -0.22 -4.15
CA LYS A 115 14.04 -0.17 -5.52
C LYS A 115 15.11 -1.24 -5.80
N LYS A 116 15.64 -1.87 -4.76
CA LYS A 116 16.56 -3.02 -4.83
C LYS A 116 15.83 -4.37 -4.73
N ALA A 117 14.52 -4.37 -4.51
CA ALA A 117 13.73 -5.61 -4.48
C ALA A 117 13.74 -6.31 -5.85
N PRO A 118 13.47 -7.63 -5.89
CA PRO A 118 13.41 -8.39 -7.13
C PRO A 118 12.50 -7.71 -8.16
N TYR A 119 13.02 -7.45 -9.35
CA TYR A 119 12.28 -6.84 -10.45
C TYR A 119 11.62 -5.48 -10.16
N ALA A 120 12.06 -4.74 -9.13
CA ALA A 120 11.46 -3.46 -8.75
C ALA A 120 11.39 -2.46 -9.92
N SER A 121 12.46 -2.35 -10.72
CA SER A 121 12.49 -1.46 -11.90
C SER A 121 11.53 -1.88 -13.01
N LYS A 122 11.21 -3.18 -13.10
CA LYS A 122 10.20 -3.70 -14.04
C LYS A 122 8.80 -3.55 -13.46
N CYS A 123 8.61 -3.70 -12.16
CA CYS A 123 7.32 -3.50 -11.50
C CYS A 123 6.90 -2.03 -11.44
N HIS A 124 7.87 -1.11 -11.36
CA HIS A 124 7.66 0.32 -11.14
C HIS A 124 8.65 1.13 -11.99
N ARG A 125 8.32 1.32 -13.27
CA ARG A 125 9.18 2.08 -14.20
C ARG A 125 9.29 3.56 -13.81
N THR A 126 8.22 4.11 -13.24
CA THR A 126 8.22 5.33 -12.45
C THR A 126 7.88 4.95 -11.00
N PRO A 127 8.52 5.58 -9.99
CA PRO A 127 8.38 5.15 -8.60
C PRO A 127 7.10 5.62 -7.89
N ASP A 128 6.04 6.00 -8.59
CA ASP A 128 4.91 6.71 -8.00
C ASP A 128 3.95 5.82 -7.18
N HIS A 129 3.57 4.65 -7.71
CA HIS A 129 2.50 3.86 -7.11
C HIS A 129 2.92 3.03 -5.87
N PHE A 130 4.23 2.82 -5.66
CA PHE A 130 4.75 2.13 -4.48
C PHE A 130 5.14 3.08 -3.35
N THR A 131 5.40 4.36 -3.62
CA THR A 131 5.81 5.30 -2.56
C THR A 131 4.74 5.47 -1.50
N THR A 132 3.45 5.45 -1.88
CA THR A 132 2.34 5.52 -0.91
C THR A 132 2.41 4.35 0.07
N PHE A 133 2.80 3.15 -0.38
CA PHE A 133 3.01 2.00 0.49
C PHE A 133 4.13 2.24 1.52
N VAL A 134 5.22 2.93 1.14
CA VAL A 134 6.32 3.28 2.06
C VAL A 134 5.82 4.18 3.20
N VAL A 135 4.92 5.13 2.91
CA VAL A 135 4.25 5.95 3.93
C VAL A 135 3.37 5.07 4.83
N GLY A 136 2.58 4.18 4.24
CA GLY A 136 1.71 3.27 5.00
C GLY A 136 2.49 2.36 5.95
N ALA A 137 3.62 1.83 5.50
CA ALA A 137 4.53 1.04 6.32
C ALA A 137 5.14 1.85 7.46
N GLY A 138 5.52 3.11 7.22
CA GLY A 138 6.01 4.02 8.25
C GLY A 138 4.94 4.38 9.29
N ALA A 139 3.68 4.43 8.90
CA ALA A 139 2.56 4.68 9.79
C ALA A 139 2.10 3.43 10.57
N GLY A 140 2.27 2.25 9.99
CA GLY A 140 1.71 1.00 10.52
C GLY A 140 2.68 0.11 11.29
N MET A 141 3.96 0.05 10.90
CA MET A 141 4.92 -0.83 11.56
C MET A 141 5.32 -0.30 12.94
N GLU A 142 5.36 -1.20 13.92
CA GLU A 142 5.85 -0.92 15.27
C GLU A 142 6.96 -1.90 15.65
N GLU A 143 7.85 -1.50 16.56
CA GLU A 143 9.02 -2.31 16.91
C GLU A 143 8.65 -3.69 17.48
N GLY A 144 7.56 -3.76 18.26
CA GLY A 144 7.02 -5.01 18.80
C GLY A 144 6.08 -5.78 17.88
N SER A 145 5.58 -5.15 16.81
CA SER A 145 4.61 -5.75 15.88
C SER A 145 4.74 -5.18 14.47
N PRO A 146 5.86 -5.44 13.76
CA PRO A 146 6.11 -4.85 12.44
C PRO A 146 5.33 -5.53 11.31
N ALA A 147 4.78 -6.73 11.57
CA ALA A 147 4.08 -7.50 10.56
C ALA A 147 2.73 -6.87 10.19
N ALA A 148 2.33 -7.04 8.93
CA ALA A 148 1.02 -6.61 8.43
C ALA A 148 0.13 -7.83 8.14
N LYS A 149 -1.18 -7.69 8.36
CA LYS A 149 -2.17 -8.65 7.86
C LYS A 149 -2.47 -8.34 6.40
N LYS A 150 -2.31 -9.33 5.52
CA LYS A 150 -2.78 -9.23 4.13
C LYS A 150 -4.31 -9.35 4.13
N LEU A 151 -5.00 -8.30 3.69
CA LEU A 151 -6.47 -8.24 3.68
C LEU A 151 -7.04 -8.84 2.40
N ASN A 152 -6.42 -8.52 1.28
CA ASN A 152 -6.84 -8.99 -0.03
C ASN A 152 -5.64 -9.40 -0.87
N GLY A 153 -5.85 -10.41 -1.71
CA GLY A 153 -4.99 -10.74 -2.84
C GLY A 153 -5.77 -10.49 -4.14
N GLY A 154 -5.08 -10.30 -5.24
CA GLY A 154 -5.75 -10.07 -6.51
C GLY A 154 -4.78 -9.58 -7.56
N TRP A 155 -5.12 -9.86 -8.80
CA TRP A 155 -4.28 -9.53 -9.94
C TRP A 155 -5.13 -9.01 -11.08
N GLY A 156 -4.61 -8.03 -11.79
CA GLY A 156 -5.15 -7.53 -13.05
C GLY A 156 -4.09 -7.51 -14.13
N LEU A 157 -4.54 -7.61 -15.38
CA LEU A 157 -3.71 -7.41 -16.57
C LEU A 157 -2.46 -8.31 -16.62
N GLY A 158 -2.51 -9.47 -15.97
CA GLY A 158 -1.40 -10.43 -15.88
C GLY A 158 -0.22 -10.00 -14.99
N HIS A 159 -0.19 -8.78 -14.43
CA HIS A 159 0.97 -8.32 -13.67
C HIS A 159 0.70 -7.22 -12.62
N MET A 160 -0.50 -6.67 -12.53
CA MET A 160 -0.85 -5.62 -11.56
C MET A 160 -1.41 -6.24 -10.29
N SER A 161 -0.69 -6.12 -9.18
CA SER A 161 -1.12 -6.64 -7.88
C SER A 161 -2.03 -5.64 -7.18
N PHE A 162 -3.17 -6.15 -6.70
CA PHE A 162 -4.11 -5.45 -5.81
C PHE A 162 -3.98 -5.90 -4.36
N ALA A 163 -2.83 -6.48 -4.00
CA ALA A 163 -2.56 -6.88 -2.62
C ALA A 163 -2.70 -5.68 -1.67
N SER A 164 -3.49 -5.87 -0.61
CA SER A 164 -3.75 -4.86 0.41
C SER A 164 -3.33 -5.36 1.78
N TYR A 165 -2.75 -4.48 2.59
CA TYR A 165 -2.18 -4.82 3.89
C TYR A 165 -2.68 -3.86 4.96
N ALA A 166 -2.85 -4.35 6.19
CA ALA A 166 -3.16 -3.51 7.34
C ALA A 166 -2.32 -3.89 8.56
N TRP A 167 -2.00 -2.86 9.34
CA TRP A 167 -1.45 -2.95 10.68
C TRP A 167 -2.50 -2.56 11.71
N GLY A 168 -2.33 -2.98 12.96
CA GLY A 168 -3.26 -2.65 14.05
C GLY A 168 -4.65 -3.28 13.90
N VAL A 169 -4.80 -4.30 13.05
CA VAL A 169 -6.06 -5.03 12.86
C VAL A 169 -6.01 -6.37 13.59
N ASP A 170 -7.09 -6.69 14.29
CA ASP A 170 -7.23 -7.99 14.95
C ASP A 170 -7.25 -9.13 13.93
N SER A 171 -6.62 -10.24 14.31
CA SER A 171 -6.58 -11.46 13.50
C SER A 171 -7.98 -12.01 13.21
N ASN A 172 -8.95 -11.73 14.08
CA ASN A 172 -10.34 -12.21 14.04
C ASN A 172 -11.30 -11.41 13.15
N LEU A 173 -10.85 -10.37 12.45
CA LEU A 173 -11.67 -9.74 11.41
C LEU A 173 -11.94 -10.75 10.29
N SER A 174 -13.13 -11.38 10.35
CA SER A 174 -13.75 -12.12 9.27
C SER A 174 -14.50 -11.13 8.39
N TYR A 175 -14.16 -11.09 7.10
CA TYR A 175 -14.94 -10.33 6.14
C TYR A 175 -16.22 -11.11 5.86
N ALA A 176 -17.36 -10.57 6.29
CA ALA A 176 -18.62 -10.93 5.69
C ALA A 176 -18.62 -10.30 4.29
N VAL A 177 -18.21 -11.07 3.28
CA VAL A 177 -18.54 -10.76 1.90
C VAL A 177 -20.06 -10.80 1.83
N LYS A 178 -20.70 -9.64 1.74
CA LYS A 178 -22.09 -9.59 1.30
C LYS A 178 -22.05 -9.83 -0.20
N ASP A 179 -22.38 -11.06 -0.59
CA ASP A 179 -22.70 -11.42 -1.97
C ASP A 179 -23.97 -10.68 -2.40
N GLU A 180 -23.87 -9.39 -2.72
CA GLU A 180 -24.93 -8.66 -3.42
C GLU A 180 -24.29 -7.66 -4.42
N LEU A 181 -24.05 -8.16 -5.63
CA LEU A 181 -24.13 -7.42 -6.89
C LEU A 181 -25.02 -8.21 -7.84
#